data_AF-A0A920Q4G5-F1
#
_entry.id   AF-A0A920Q4G5-F1
#
_cell.length_a   1.000
_cell.length_b   1.000
_cell.length_c   1.000
_cell.angle_alpha   90.00
_cell.angle_beta   90.00
_cell.angle_gamma   90.00
#
_symmetry.space_group_name_H-M   'P 1'
#
loop_
_entity.id
_entity.type
_entity.pdbx_description
1 polymer ?
#
loop_
_entity_poly.entity_id
_entity_poly.type
_entity_poly.pdbx_seq_one_letter_code
_entity_poly.pdbx_strand_id
1 'polypeptide(L)' 'MVDGFILTDASTDLDQVRAEVGMVFQQFNLFPHLTVLENITLSQRKVRRRFPKGKRQ' A
#
# COMPACT_ATOMS: atom_id res chain seq x y z
N MET A 1 1.16 17.63 10.67
CA MET A 1 2.09 17.40 9.54
C MET A 1 2.74 16.05 9.77
N VAL A 2 2.76 15.18 8.76
CA VAL A 2 3.41 13.85 8.81
C VAL A 2 4.24 13.72 7.54
N ASP A 3 5.55 13.45 7.66
CA ASP A 3 6.50 13.38 6.53
C ASP A 3 6.40 14.55 5.54
N GLY A 4 6.15 15.76 6.04
CA GLY A 4 6.01 16.98 5.22
C GLY A 4 4.60 17.23 4.66
N PHE A 5 3.66 16.30 4.85
CA PHE A 5 2.28 16.44 4.37
C PHE A 5 1.34 17.01 5.45
N ILE A 6 0.47 17.95 5.04
CA ILE A 6 -0.60 18.48 5.89
C ILE A 6 -1.88 17.68 5.62
N LEU A 7 -2.07 16.59 6.38
CA LEU A 7 -3.15 15.61 6.14
C LEU A 7 -4.57 16.17 6.24
N THR A 8 -4.76 17.34 6.86
CA THR A 8 -6.04 18.01 7.00
C THR A 8 -6.34 18.99 5.87
N ASP A 9 -5.38 19.24 4.99
CA ASP A 9 -5.56 20.10 3.82
C ASP A 9 -6.26 19.32 2.70
N ALA A 10 -7.34 19.89 2.16
CA ALA A 10 -8.11 19.27 1.08
C ALA A 10 -7.31 19.10 -0.23
N SER A 11 -6.22 19.83 -0.39
CA SER A 11 -5.31 19.72 -1.55
C SER A 11 -4.29 18.59 -1.44
N THR A 12 -4.18 17.93 -0.28
CA THR A 12 -3.20 16.86 -0.08
C THR A 12 -3.62 15.57 -0.80
N ASP A 13 -2.73 15.00 -1.60
CA ASP A 13 -2.90 13.68 -2.19
C ASP A 13 -2.75 12.58 -1.12
N LEU A 14 -3.89 12.15 -0.58
CA LEU A 14 -3.93 11.13 0.47
C LEU A 14 -3.45 9.75 0.00
N ASP A 15 -3.59 9.42 -1.29
CA ASP A 15 -3.16 8.13 -1.81
C ASP A 15 -1.63 8.07 -1.89
N GLN A 16 -0.99 9.18 -2.25
CA GLN A 16 0.47 9.32 -2.18
C GLN A 16 0.97 9.18 -0.74
N VAL A 17 0.35 9.88 0.21
CA VAL A 17 0.74 9.77 1.63
C VAL A 17 0.61 8.33 2.14
N ARG A 18 -0.52 7.67 1.87
CA ARG A 18 -0.77 6.28 2.29
C ARG A 18 0.17 5.27 1.64
N ALA A 19 0.78 5.62 0.51
CA ALA A 19 1.78 4.77 -0.12
C ALA A 19 3.14 4.82 0.59
N GLU A 20 3.45 5.92 1.30
CA GLU A 20 4.69 6.12 2.05
C GLU A 20 4.55 5.79 3.54
N VAL A 21 3.37 6.05 4.13
CA VAL A 21 3.11 5.82 5.56
C VAL A 21 2.33 4.52 5.76
N GLY A 22 2.94 3.57 6.49
CA GLY A 22 2.31 2.29 6.85
C GLY A 22 1.33 2.41 8.02
N MET A 23 0.24 1.63 7.97
CA MET A 23 -0.74 1.51 9.05
C MET A 23 -0.84 0.05 9.50
N VAL A 24 -0.94 -0.16 10.81
CA VAL A 24 -1.21 -1.47 11.42
C VAL A 24 -2.50 -1.40 12.22
N PHE A 25 -3.29 -2.48 12.18
CA PHE A 25 -4.54 -2.59 12.92
C PHE A 25 -4.35 -3.54 14.11
N GLN A 26 -4.92 -3.21 15.25
CA GLN A 26 -4.87 -4.04 16.46
C GLN A 26 -5.47 -5.44 16.24
N GLN A 27 -6.58 -5.48 15.50
CA GLN A 27 -7.12 -6.72 14.93
C GLN A 27 -6.72 -6.79 13.47
N PHE A 28 -6.11 -7.90 13.06
CA PHE A 28 -5.54 -8.03 11.72
C PHE A 28 -6.60 -7.86 10.63
N ASN A 29 -6.43 -6.84 9.80
CA ASN A 29 -7.25 -6.59 8.61
C ASN A 29 -6.60 -7.22 7.37
N LEU A 30 -6.40 -8.54 7.41
CA LEU A 30 -5.85 -9.32 6.30
C LEU A 30 -6.94 -9.70 5.30
N PHE A 31 -6.58 -9.90 4.04
CA PHE A 31 -7.50 -10.42 3.04
C PHE A 31 -7.58 -11.95 3.16
N PRO A 32 -8.70 -12.53 3.65
CA PRO A 32 -8.78 -13.95 4.02
C PRO A 32 -8.80 -14.88 2.82
N HIS A 33 -9.13 -14.36 1.64
CA HIS A 33 -9.18 -15.10 0.39
C HIS A 33 -7.84 -15.10 -0.37
N LEU A 34 -6.80 -14.48 0.20
CA LEU A 34 -5.48 -14.36 -0.39
C LEU A 34 -4.46 -15.15 0.45
N THR A 35 -3.50 -15.77 -0.24
CA THR A 35 -2.30 -16.33 0.40
C THR A 35 -1.47 -15.24 1.08
N VAL A 36 -0.51 -15.64 1.92
CA VAL A 36 0.43 -14.71 2.56
C VAL A 36 1.20 -13.89 1.52
N LEU A 37 1.69 -14.55 0.45
CA LEU A 37 2.43 -13.86 -0.62
C LEU A 37 1.54 -12.85 -1.36
N GLU A 38 0.28 -13.20 -1.63
CA GLU A 38 -0.66 -12.30 -2.28
C GLU A 38 -1.00 -11.10 -1.40
N ASN A 39 -1.24 -11.28 -0.09
CA ASN A 39 -1.45 -10.19 0.85
C ASN A 39 -0.28 -9.19 0.86
N ILE A 40 0.97 -9.68 0.93
CA ILE A 40 2.16 -8.84 1.00
C ILE A 40 2.44 -8.13 -0.34
N THR A 41 2.18 -8.80 -1.48
CA THR A 41 2.52 -8.26 -2.81
C THR A 41 1.39 -7.45 -3.47
N LEU A 42 0.16 -7.49 -2.94
CA LEU A 42 -1.01 -6.80 -3.49
C LEU A 42 -0.75 -5.30 -3.70
N SER A 43 -0.25 -4.61 -2.68
CA SER A 43 0.02 -3.17 -2.74
C SER A 43 1.17 -2.84 -3.69
N GLN A 44 2.19 -3.71 -3.78
CA GLN A 44 3.29 -3.53 -4.73
C GLN A 44 2.81 -3.57 -6.19
N ARG A 45 1.85 -4.45 -6.49
CA ARG A 45 1.30 -4.60 -7.84
C ARG A 45 0.26 -3.53 -8.19
N LYS A 46 -0.67 -3.23 -7.28
CA LYS A 46 -1.80 -2.32 -7.57
C LYS A 46 -1.43 -0.85 -7.40
N VAL A 47 -0.70 -0.51 -6.33
CA VAL A 47 -0.34 0.89 -6.01
C VAL A 47 0.96 1.28 -6.71
N ARG A 48 2.03 0.49 -6.52
CA ARG A 48 3.36 0.80 -7.06
C ARG A 48 3.61 0.26 -8.47
N ARG A 49 2.66 -0.50 -9.05
CA ARG A 49 2.75 -1.12 -10.39
C ARG A 49 4.04 -1.92 -10.62
N ARG A 50 4.58 -2.52 -9.56
CA ARG A 50 5.77 -3.37 -9.62
C ARG A 50 5.34 -4.79 -9.98
N PHE A 51 5.87 -5.30 -11.09
CA PHE A 51 5.69 -6.69 -11.49
C PHE A 51 6.96 -7.49 -11.19
N PRO A 52 6.82 -8.79 -10.89
CA PRO A 52 7.97 -9.67 -10.72
C PRO A 52 8.85 -9.63 -11.98
N LYS A 53 10.15 -9.37 -11.82
CA LYS A 53 11.14 -9.58 -12.88
C LYS A 53 11.38 -11.09 -13.02
N GLY A 54 10.48 -11.79 -13.73
CA GLY A 54 10.65 -13.23 -13.96
C GLY A 54 9.39 -13.96 -14.38
N LYS A 55 9.05 -13.84 -15.68
CA LYS A 55 8.56 -14.88 -16.61
C LYS A 55 8.08 -14.17 -17.87
N ARG A 56 9.04 -13.66 -18.66
CA ARG A 56 8.87 -13.66 -20.11
C ARG A 56 9.10 -15.11 -20.52
N GLN A 57 8.02 -15.86 -20.69
CA GLN A 57 8.04 -16.96 -21.66
C GLN A 57 7.99 -16.32 -23.05
#